data_AF-A0A183F0U7-F1
#
_entry.id   AF-A0A183F0U7-F1
#
_cell.length_a   1.000
_cell.length_b   1.000
_cell.length_c   1.000
_cell.angle_alpha   90.00
_cell.angle_beta   90.00
_cell.angle_gamma   90.00
#
_symmetry.space_group_name_H-M   'P 1'
#
loop_
_entity.id
_entity.type
_entity.pdbx_description
1 polymer ?
#
loop_
_entity_poly.entity_id
_entity_poly.type
_entity_poly.pdbx_seq_one_letter_code
_entity_poly.pdbx_strand_id
1 'polypeptide(L)'
;MELQGKLPFAAAQIGSGFRNEISPRQGLIRVREFTMCEIEHFVDPNDKSHPKFGDVRDYELVLFSACNQMDGLPAQTISVGEAVEKKTVANETLAYYMVRVHKYLLRVGVDAQRLRFRQHLSNEMAHYACVSDAEFFM
;
A
#
# COMPACT_ATOMS: atom_id res chain seq x y z
N MET A 1 14.88 -20.58 -13.58
CA MET A 1 13.42 -20.38 -13.64
C MET A 1 13.19 -19.36 -14.74
N GLU A 2 12.85 -19.80 -15.96
CA GLU A 2 12.56 -18.88 -17.06
C GLU A 2 11.15 -18.33 -16.87
N LEU A 3 11.05 -17.03 -16.56
CA LEU A 3 9.80 -16.28 -16.72
C LEU A 3 9.53 -16.21 -18.23
N GLN A 4 8.46 -16.87 -18.71
CA GLN A 4 8.09 -16.91 -20.14
C GLN A 4 7.63 -15.56 -20.71
N GLY A 5 8.09 -14.42 -20.16
CA GLY A 5 7.80 -13.07 -20.65
C GLY A 5 6.33 -12.65 -20.60
N LYS A 6 5.47 -13.40 -19.89
CA LYS A 6 4.03 -13.10 -19.79
C LYS A 6 3.74 -12.24 -18.57
N LEU A 7 2.95 -11.19 -18.78
CA LEU A 7 2.36 -10.36 -17.73
C LEU A 7 0.91 -10.81 -17.48
N PRO A 8 0.38 -10.63 -16.26
CA PRO A 8 1.07 -10.14 -15.07
C PRO A 8 1.90 -11.23 -14.39
N PHE A 9 2.96 -10.83 -13.67
CA PHE A 9 3.67 -11.71 -12.74
C PHE A 9 4.17 -10.93 -11.53
N ALA A 10 4.47 -11.62 -10.44
CA ALA A 10 5.07 -11.01 -9.27
C ALA A 10 6.33 -11.76 -8.83
N ALA A 11 7.33 -11.02 -8.39
CA ALA A 11 8.52 -11.52 -7.70
C ALA A 11 8.50 -11.02 -6.26
N ALA A 12 9.06 -11.79 -5.34
CA ALA A 12 9.13 -11.40 -3.94
C ALA A 12 10.53 -11.70 -3.38
N GLN A 13 10.98 -10.85 -2.46
CA GLN A 13 12.24 -11.01 -1.75
C GLN A 13 12.04 -10.76 -0.27
N ILE A 14 12.67 -11.60 0.56
CA ILE A 14 12.79 -11.40 2.01
C ILE A 14 14.28 -11.35 2.35
N GLY A 15 14.73 -10.26 2.97
CA GLY A 15 16.15 -10.09 3.30
C GLY A 15 16.43 -8.85 4.14
N SER A 16 17.70 -8.63 4.48
CA SER A 16 18.14 -7.44 5.22
C SER A 16 18.22 -6.22 4.30
N GLY A 17 17.57 -5.13 4.72
CA GLY A 17 17.75 -3.80 4.18
C GLY A 17 18.63 -2.95 5.10
N PHE A 18 19.49 -2.13 4.50
CA PHE A 18 20.39 -1.25 5.23
C PHE A 18 20.09 0.21 4.89
N ARG A 19 20.00 1.06 5.90
CA ARG A 19 19.86 2.52 5.74
C ARG A 19 20.88 3.22 6.63
N ASN A 20 21.71 4.09 6.05
CA ASN A 20 22.71 4.84 6.82
C ASN A 20 22.06 6.01 7.58
N GLU A 21 21.19 5.66 8.53
CA GLU A 21 20.39 6.60 9.28
C GLU A 21 21.24 7.50 10.19
N ILE A 22 21.04 8.81 10.07
CA ILE A 22 21.84 9.83 10.75
C ILE A 22 21.61 9.77 12.26
N SER A 23 20.36 9.62 12.69
CA SER A 23 19.99 9.52 14.10
C SER A 23 18.96 8.42 14.32
N PRO A 24 19.39 7.18 14.64
CA PRO A 24 18.47 6.11 15.03
C PRO A 24 17.78 6.48 16.35
N ARG A 25 16.44 6.49 16.37
CA ARG A 25 15.59 6.88 17.51
C ARG A 25 14.34 6.02 17.52
N GLN A 26 13.61 5.97 18.63
CA GLN A 26 12.33 5.24 18.76
C GLN A 26 12.45 3.71 18.54
N GLY A 27 13.56 3.11 18.99
CA GLY A 27 13.73 1.66 18.99
C GLY A 27 13.67 1.06 17.58
N LEU A 28 12.83 0.03 17.40
CA LEU A 28 12.71 -0.70 16.14
C LEU A 28 12.08 0.11 14.99
N ILE A 29 11.49 1.27 15.27
CA ILE A 29 10.88 2.11 14.23
C ILE A 29 11.94 2.72 13.32
N ARG A 30 13.15 3.00 13.83
CA ARG A 30 14.22 3.66 13.06
C ARG A 30 15.59 3.06 13.37
N VAL A 31 15.96 2.06 12.58
CA VAL A 31 17.21 1.28 12.71
C VAL A 31 18.04 1.33 11.42
N ARG A 32 19.32 0.94 11.50
CA ARG A 32 20.25 0.91 10.35
C ARG A 32 20.21 -0.39 9.55
N GLU A 33 19.75 -1.47 10.16
CA GLU A 33 19.53 -2.78 9.54
C GLU A 33 18.17 -3.32 10.00
N PHE A 34 17.37 -3.81 9.05
CA PHE A 34 16.07 -4.41 9.32
C PHE A 34 15.69 -5.39 8.22
N THR A 35 14.88 -6.40 8.55
CA THR A 35 14.36 -7.35 7.55
C THR A 35 13.17 -6.74 6.82
N MET A 36 13.19 -6.81 5.49
CA MET A 36 12.11 -6.39 4.61
C MET A 36 11.54 -7.59 3.86
N CYS A 37 10.25 -7.51 3.54
CA CYS A 37 9.59 -8.37 2.58
C CYS A 37 9.02 -7.46 1.49
N GLU A 38 9.54 -7.58 0.28
CA GLU A 38 9.15 -6.76 -0.86
C GLU A 38 8.48 -7.64 -1.92
N ILE A 39 7.44 -7.11 -2.55
CA ILE A 39 6.75 -7.76 -3.67
C ILE A 39 6.75 -6.78 -4.84
N GLU A 40 7.40 -7.17 -5.92
CA GLU A 40 7.38 -6.48 -7.20
C GLU A 40 6.32 -7.13 -8.08
N HIS A 41 5.20 -6.44 -8.30
CA HIS A 41 4.14 -6.91 -9.19
C HIS A 41 4.21 -6.18 -10.53
N PHE A 42 4.54 -6.92 -11.58
CA PHE A 42 4.62 -6.44 -12.95
C PHE A 42 3.28 -6.68 -13.66
N VAL A 43 2.66 -5.60 -14.15
CA VAL A 43 1.41 -5.61 -14.92
C VAL A 43 1.61 -4.97 -16.29
N ASP A 44 0.68 -5.20 -17.22
CA ASP A 44 0.62 -4.44 -18.47
C ASP A 44 0.29 -2.97 -18.15
N PRO A 45 1.04 -1.98 -18.66
CA PRO A 45 0.73 -0.58 -18.42
C PRO A 45 -0.65 -0.15 -18.93
N ASN A 46 -1.18 -0.84 -19.95
CA ASN A 46 -2.50 -0.59 -20.53
C ASN A 46 -3.63 -1.38 -19.83
N ASP A 47 -3.30 -2.40 -19.05
CA ASP A 47 -4.26 -3.19 -18.28
C ASP A 47 -3.78 -3.39 -16.84
N LYS A 48 -4.35 -2.58 -15.94
CA LYS A 48 -4.09 -2.62 -14.50
C LYS A 48 -5.24 -3.25 -13.71
N SER A 49 -6.12 -3.99 -14.40
CA SER A 49 -7.17 -4.78 -13.75
C SER A 49 -6.56 -5.91 -12.91
N HIS A 50 -7.32 -6.43 -11.95
CA HIS A 50 -6.85 -7.56 -11.15
C HIS A 50 -7.92 -8.66 -11.12
N PRO A 51 -7.62 -9.90 -11.57
CA PRO A 51 -8.63 -10.96 -11.70
C PRO A 51 -9.39 -11.29 -10.41
N LYS A 52 -8.77 -11.05 -9.25
CA LYS A 52 -9.35 -11.29 -7.91
C LYS A 52 -9.89 -10.03 -7.25
N PHE A 53 -10.05 -8.94 -8.00
CA PHE A 53 -10.58 -7.69 -7.44
C PHE A 53 -12.04 -7.86 -7.00
N GLY A 54 -12.83 -8.65 -7.72
CA GLY A 54 -14.21 -8.97 -7.34
C GLY A 54 -14.34 -9.52 -5.92
N ASP A 55 -13.36 -10.30 -5.45
CA ASP A 55 -13.35 -10.91 -4.11
C ASP A 55 -13.16 -9.88 -2.97
N VAL A 56 -12.71 -8.67 -3.29
CA VAL A 56 -12.34 -7.64 -2.31
C VAL A 56 -13.03 -6.31 -2.54
N ARG A 57 -13.88 -6.21 -3.57
CA ARG A 57 -14.55 -4.98 -3.98
C ARG A 57 -15.35 -4.33 -2.84
N ASP A 58 -16.10 -5.14 -2.11
CA ASP A 58 -16.97 -4.66 -1.02
C ASP A 58 -16.24 -4.52 0.33
N TYR A 59 -14.92 -4.79 0.36
CA TYR A 59 -14.13 -4.66 1.57
C TYR A 59 -13.93 -3.17 1.91
N GLU A 60 -14.09 -2.81 3.17
CA GLU A 60 -13.93 -1.43 3.63
C GLU A 60 -12.51 -1.17 4.14
N LEU A 61 -11.97 0.00 3.79
CA LEU A 61 -10.69 0.49 4.30
C LEU A 61 -10.85 1.92 4.81
N VAL A 62 -10.06 2.27 5.83
CA VAL A 62 -9.91 3.66 6.27
C VAL A 62 -8.87 4.32 5.38
N LEU A 63 -9.31 5.22 4.49
CA LEU A 63 -8.46 5.93 3.53
C LEU A 63 -8.30 7.40 3.95
N PHE A 64 -7.05 7.87 3.93
CA PHE A 64 -6.71 9.27 4.11
C PHE A 64 -6.16 9.83 2.80
N SER A 65 -7.06 10.33 1.96
CA SER A 65 -6.76 10.85 0.63
C SER A 65 -5.89 12.11 0.69
N ALA A 66 -5.22 12.42 -0.42
CA ALA A 66 -4.43 13.64 -0.55
C ALA A 66 -5.30 14.91 -0.42
N CYS A 67 -6.52 14.91 -0.97
CA CYS A 67 -7.45 16.02 -0.82
C CYS A 67 -7.85 16.23 0.64
N ASN A 68 -8.23 15.17 1.37
CA ASN A 68 -8.61 15.30 2.78
C ASN A 68 -7.44 15.83 3.63
N GLN A 69 -6.20 15.43 3.33
CA GLN A 69 -5.01 15.97 3.98
C GLN A 69 -4.87 17.49 3.76
N MET A 70 -5.05 17.95 2.52
CA MET A 70 -4.95 19.37 2.17
C MET A 70 -6.09 20.21 2.75
N ASP A 71 -7.30 19.63 2.80
CA ASP A 71 -8.51 20.29 3.27
C ASP A 71 -8.69 20.19 4.80
N GLY A 72 -7.77 19.51 5.51
CA GLY A 72 -7.85 19.29 6.96
C GLY A 72 -9.02 18.38 7.38
N LEU A 73 -9.53 17.57 6.45
CA LEU A 73 -10.63 16.62 6.68
C LEU A 73 -10.09 15.30 7.24
N PRO A 74 -10.91 14.56 8.01
CA PRO A 74 -10.47 13.27 8.54
C PRO A 74 -10.37 12.18 7.47
N ALA A 75 -9.70 11.07 7.82
CA ALA A 75 -9.76 9.84 7.04
C ALA A 75 -11.20 9.30 7.00
N GLN A 76 -11.57 8.62 5.92
CA GLN A 76 -12.91 8.11 5.70
C GLN A 76 -12.89 6.60 5.47
N THR A 77 -13.88 5.91 6.03
CA THR A 77 -14.15 4.52 5.68
C THR A 77 -14.88 4.48 4.36
N ILE A 78 -14.34 3.75 3.39
CA ILE A 78 -14.92 3.61 2.05
C ILE A 78 -14.70 2.20 1.54
N SER A 79 -15.65 1.69 0.76
CA SER A 79 -15.47 0.41 0.07
C SER A 79 -14.38 0.54 -1.00
N VAL A 80 -13.60 -0.51 -1.17
CA VAL A 80 -12.48 -0.49 -2.13
C VAL A 80 -13.00 -0.32 -3.57
N GLY A 81 -14.16 -0.88 -3.89
CA GLY A 81 -14.86 -0.68 -5.17
C GLY A 81 -15.15 0.80 -5.43
N GLU A 82 -15.78 1.47 -4.48
CA GLU A 82 -16.10 2.90 -4.59
C GLU A 82 -14.83 3.76 -4.64
N ALA A 83 -13.77 3.39 -3.91
CA ALA A 83 -12.50 4.10 -3.93
C ALA A 83 -11.80 4.04 -5.30
N VAL A 84 -11.90 2.91 -6.01
CA VAL A 84 -11.39 2.76 -7.39
C VAL A 84 -12.26 3.56 -8.37
N GLU A 85 -13.58 3.50 -8.24
CA GLU A 85 -14.51 4.26 -9.10
C GLU A 85 -14.33 5.77 -8.98
N LYS A 86 -14.14 6.27 -7.74
CA LYS A 86 -13.85 7.68 -7.45
C LYS A 86 -12.41 8.09 -7.79
N LYS A 87 -11.57 7.16 -8.25
CA LYS A 87 -10.14 7.36 -8.51
C LYS A 87 -9.33 7.82 -7.29
N THR A 88 -9.83 7.58 -6.08
CA THR A 88 -9.06 7.75 -4.85
C THR A 88 -7.96 6.69 -4.79
N VAL A 89 -8.26 5.47 -5.25
CA VAL A 89 -7.29 4.41 -5.53
C VAL A 89 -7.14 4.27 -7.04
N ALA A 90 -5.90 4.26 -7.53
CA ALA A 90 -5.62 4.44 -8.96
C ALA A 90 -6.10 3.30 -9.88
N ASN A 91 -6.14 2.06 -9.39
CA ASN A 91 -6.52 0.87 -10.18
C ASN A 91 -6.83 -0.33 -9.26
N GLU A 92 -7.46 -1.36 -9.84
CA GLU A 92 -7.86 -2.58 -9.14
C GLU A 92 -6.69 -3.37 -8.55
N THR A 93 -5.53 -3.37 -9.22
CA THR A 93 -4.32 -4.07 -8.72
C THR A 93 -3.85 -3.46 -7.41
N LEU A 94 -3.70 -2.14 -7.35
CA LEU A 94 -3.33 -1.43 -6.12
C LEU A 94 -4.34 -1.71 -5.01
N ALA A 95 -5.63 -1.60 -5.35
CA ALA A 95 -6.72 -1.79 -4.42
C ALA A 95 -6.74 -3.22 -3.82
N TYR A 96 -6.50 -4.23 -4.66
CA TYR A 96 -6.37 -5.62 -4.22
C TYR A 96 -5.24 -5.79 -3.22
N TYR A 97 -4.05 -5.24 -3.51
CA TYR A 97 -2.91 -5.34 -2.60
C TYR A 97 -3.11 -4.59 -1.30
N MET A 98 -3.77 -3.42 -1.30
CA MET A 98 -4.14 -2.71 -0.08
C MET A 98 -4.98 -3.60 0.84
N VAL A 99 -6.00 -4.27 0.30
CA VAL A 99 -6.84 -5.20 1.08
C VAL A 99 -6.03 -6.41 1.58
N ARG A 100 -5.13 -6.96 0.76
CA ARG A 100 -4.25 -8.08 1.18
C ARG A 100 -3.31 -7.68 2.30
N VAL A 101 -2.71 -6.49 2.23
CA VAL A 101 -1.86 -5.92 3.28
C VAL A 101 -2.68 -5.70 4.55
N HIS A 102 -3.86 -5.09 4.45
CA HIS A 102 -4.74 -4.89 5.60
C HIS A 102 -5.08 -6.21 6.31
N LYS A 103 -5.55 -7.21 5.55
CA LYS A 103 -5.86 -8.55 6.09
C LYS A 103 -4.65 -9.22 6.73
N TYR A 104 -3.46 -9.06 6.15
CA TYR A 104 -2.22 -9.57 6.72
C TYR A 104 -1.88 -8.90 8.06
N LEU A 105 -1.96 -7.57 8.12
CA LEU A 105 -1.67 -6.79 9.33
C LEU A 105 -2.62 -7.16 10.48
N LEU A 106 -3.91 -7.29 10.20
CA LEU A 106 -4.88 -7.77 11.20
C LEU A 106 -4.55 -9.19 11.68
N ARG A 107 -4.14 -10.08 10.77
CA ARG A 107 -3.79 -11.47 11.11
C ARG A 107 -2.56 -11.57 12.01
N VAL A 108 -1.59 -10.66 11.87
CA VAL A 108 -0.40 -10.63 12.75
C VAL A 108 -0.64 -9.89 14.07
N GLY A 109 -1.85 -9.35 14.29
CA GLY A 109 -2.28 -8.77 15.56
C GLY A 109 -2.29 -7.25 15.62
N VAL A 110 -2.22 -6.55 14.49
CA VAL A 110 -2.41 -5.09 14.45
C VAL A 110 -3.86 -4.75 14.80
N ASP A 111 -4.03 -3.74 15.66
CA ASP A 111 -5.34 -3.14 15.96
C ASP A 111 -5.92 -2.41 14.73
N ALA A 112 -7.09 -2.88 14.28
CA ALA A 112 -7.82 -2.29 13.15
C ALA A 112 -8.19 -0.81 13.39
N GLN A 113 -8.42 -0.40 14.64
CA GLN A 113 -8.78 0.97 14.96
C GLN A 113 -7.63 1.95 14.78
N ARG A 114 -6.39 1.44 14.69
CA ARG A 114 -5.16 2.23 14.57
C ARG A 114 -4.52 2.13 13.19
N LEU A 115 -5.19 1.47 12.25
CA LEU A 115 -4.69 1.21 10.91
C LEU A 115 -5.46 2.04 9.90
N ARG A 116 -4.73 2.76 9.03
CA ARG A 116 -5.29 3.48 7.89
C ARG A 116 -4.33 3.44 6.71
N PHE A 117 -4.83 3.73 5.51
CA PHE A 117 -3.99 3.95 4.34
C PHE A 117 -3.93 5.44 4.01
N ARG A 118 -2.73 6.03 3.97
CA ARG A 118 -2.53 7.42 3.61
C ARG A 118 -1.99 7.52 2.19
N GLN A 119 -2.65 8.32 1.37
CA GLN A 119 -2.17 8.64 0.03
C GLN A 119 -1.06 9.68 0.12
N HIS A 120 0.03 9.50 -0.64
CA HIS A 120 1.09 10.51 -0.70
C HIS A 120 0.60 11.79 -1.37
N LEU A 121 1.09 12.93 -0.87
CA LEU A 121 0.92 14.21 -1.54
C LEU A 121 1.84 14.31 -2.75
N SER A 122 1.49 15.16 -3.72
CA SER A 122 2.26 15.32 -4.97
C SER A 122 3.71 15.77 -4.75
N ASN A 123 3.99 16.47 -3.65
CA ASN A 123 5.32 16.90 -3.23
C ASN A 123 6.10 15.85 -2.39
N GLU A 124 5.45 14.75 -1.99
CA GLU A 124 6.06 13.65 -1.23
C GLU A 124 6.34 12.42 -2.10
N MET A 125 5.82 12.41 -3.35
CA MET A 125 6.02 11.29 -4.26
C MET A 125 7.51 11.09 -4.53
N ALA A 126 7.98 9.85 -4.34
CA ALA A 126 9.21 9.42 -4.98
C ALA A 126 9.08 9.69 -6.50
N HIS A 127 10.18 10.09 -7.15
CA HIS A 127 10.21 10.61 -8.53
C HIS A 127 9.60 9.70 -9.63
N TYR A 128 9.08 8.51 -9.29
CA TYR A 128 8.64 7.47 -10.21
C TYR A 128 7.24 6.90 -9.92
N ALA A 129 6.47 7.37 -8.92
CA ALA A 129 5.33 6.60 -8.43
C ALA A 129 4.06 7.38 -8.04
N CYS A 130 2.90 6.72 -8.23
CA CYS A 130 1.62 7.01 -7.55
C CYS A 130 1.53 6.06 -6.34
N VAL A 131 1.68 6.58 -5.11
CA VAL A 131 1.95 5.77 -3.92
C VAL A 131 0.90 5.98 -2.83
N SER A 132 0.64 4.93 -2.05
CA SER A 132 -0.10 5.00 -0.79
C SER A 132 0.59 4.12 0.25
N ASP A 133 0.68 4.62 1.48
CA ASP A 133 1.30 3.92 2.61
C ASP A 133 0.22 3.36 3.54
N ALA A 134 0.47 2.17 4.09
CA ALA A 134 -0.25 1.71 5.28
C ALA A 134 0.40 2.34 6.51
N GLU A 135 -0.38 3.10 7.27
CA GLU A 135 0.08 3.80 8.47
C GLU A 135 -0.59 3.25 9.73
N PHE A 136 0.22 3.12 10.78
CA PHE A 136 -0.25 2.92 12.14
C PHE A 136 -0.17 4.24 12.89
N PHE A 137 -1.27 4.67 13.49
CA PHE A 137 -1.25 5.81 14.39
C PHE A 137 -1.29 5.32 15.84
N MET A 138 -0.39 5.87 16.66
CA MET A 138 -0.27 5.52 18.09
C MET A 138 -1.22 6.35 18.95
#